data_AF-A0A9P7BLB2-F1
#
_entry.id   AF-A0A9P7BLB2-F1
#
_cell.length_a   1.000
_cell.length_b   1.000
_cell.length_c   1.000
_cell.angle_alpha   90.00
_cell.angle_beta   90.00
_cell.angle_gamma   90.00
#
_symmetry.space_group_name_H-M   'P 1'
#
loop_
_entity.id
_entity.type
_entity.pdbx_description
1 polymer ?
#
loop_
_entity_poly.entity_id
_entity_poly.type
_entity_poly.pdbx_seq_one_letter_code
_entity_poly.pdbx_strand_id
1 'polypeptide(L)'
;MPTLEFKENASAYFELISRNKCSTVCANYPLFDQAINRIHPSKQKQIPLQNTQNLMLTVSSRTKPRFYEKTTRFLSLSGLEREAINTVYSHPWNPMITTRSYMLIEPISLIADFEWLRQGIVRPLSQADDASGVLLHDSGIVPTNTMIAIVNPETHTLCPTHVIGEIWVSSDSNVKGVLHQGQFEATVQGADPRIKYMRTGDVGFLWHVQRQTVSGPVEEGQCLYVLGHLSEVIMSKGLLHFAVDVEETVETCNANIWLEGCYIIQVDLEIVVVVAVKSNDSAISTIPLIVSAILERHALLVDTVVIVSKDQLPKKHNGEKRRKQVLSMYMKKELAAMHVSRIKNQHQPIHLPQWHHHLQEDTASVISFTTNLDAEAASVYKPLVPAASTRSRNSNGGESITGHSVV
;
A
#
# COMPACT_ATOMS: atom_id res chain seq x y z
N MET A 1 -20.79 -15.54 -6.04
CA MET A 1 -21.51 -14.27 -6.32
C MET A 1 -22.37 -13.93 -5.10
N PRO A 2 -22.30 -12.77 -4.41
CA PRO A 2 -23.44 -12.27 -3.64
C PRO A 2 -24.72 -12.41 -4.46
N THR A 3 -25.74 -12.96 -3.81
CA THR A 3 -27.07 -13.12 -4.40
C THR A 3 -27.62 -11.75 -4.77
N LEU A 4 -28.45 -11.70 -5.82
CA LEU A 4 -29.15 -10.48 -6.23
C LEU A 4 -29.90 -9.86 -5.04
N GLU A 5 -30.50 -10.73 -4.21
CA GLU A 5 -31.18 -10.39 -2.97
C GLU A 5 -30.31 -9.59 -1.98
N PHE A 6 -29.02 -9.94 -1.82
CA PHE A 6 -28.12 -9.20 -0.92
C PHE A 6 -27.88 -7.77 -1.42
N LYS A 7 -27.81 -7.59 -2.75
CA LYS A 7 -27.61 -6.26 -3.35
C LYS A 7 -28.86 -5.40 -3.23
N GLU A 8 -30.04 -5.97 -3.39
CA GLU A 8 -31.31 -5.25 -3.31
C GLU A 8 -31.73 -4.97 -1.87
N ASN A 9 -31.58 -5.94 -0.97
CA ASN A 9 -32.00 -5.86 0.41
C ASN A 9 -30.91 -6.33 1.38
N ALA A 10 -29.94 -5.44 1.64
CA ALA A 10 -28.85 -5.73 2.57
C ALA A 10 -29.32 -5.95 4.03
N SER A 11 -30.48 -5.40 4.45
CA SER A 11 -30.98 -5.61 5.82
C SER A 11 -31.49 -7.03 6.07
N ALA A 12 -32.02 -7.71 5.03
CA ALA A 12 -32.45 -9.09 5.15
C ALA A 12 -31.33 -10.04 5.59
N TYR A 13 -30.08 -9.75 5.22
CA TYR A 13 -28.92 -10.52 5.68
C TYR A 13 -28.76 -10.47 7.21
N PHE A 14 -28.88 -9.28 7.81
CA PHE A 14 -28.79 -9.12 9.26
C PHE A 14 -30.01 -9.71 9.98
N GLU A 15 -31.21 -9.58 9.39
CA GLU A 15 -32.42 -10.23 9.90
C GLU A 15 -32.28 -11.76 9.93
N LEU A 16 -31.68 -12.37 8.90
CA LEU A 16 -31.40 -13.81 8.86
C LEU A 16 -30.41 -14.23 9.94
N ILE A 17 -29.33 -13.47 10.16
CA ILE A 17 -28.36 -13.73 11.23
C ILE A 17 -29.06 -13.72 12.59
N SER A 18 -29.86 -12.68 12.85
CA SER A 18 -30.63 -12.53 14.09
C SER A 18 -31.63 -13.67 14.27
N ARG A 19 -32.43 -13.97 13.24
CA ARG A 19 -33.47 -15.01 13.27
C ARG A 19 -32.90 -16.40 13.53
N ASN A 20 -31.76 -16.72 12.91
CA ASN A 20 -31.11 -18.02 13.05
C ASN A 20 -30.18 -18.10 14.27
N LYS A 21 -30.00 -16.99 15.01
CA LYS A 21 -29.12 -16.90 16.18
C LYS A 21 -27.70 -17.39 15.90
N CYS A 22 -27.16 -17.01 14.74
CA CYS A 22 -25.84 -17.46 14.31
C CYS A 22 -24.75 -16.95 15.28
N SER A 23 -24.00 -17.87 15.88
CA SER A 23 -22.87 -17.55 16.77
C SER A 23 -21.66 -17.02 16.01
N THR A 24 -21.39 -17.58 14.84
CA THR A 24 -20.31 -17.16 13.94
C THR A 24 -20.84 -16.76 12.59
N VAL A 25 -20.39 -15.60 12.11
CA VAL A 25 -20.76 -15.05 10.82
C VAL A 25 -19.49 -14.72 10.06
N CYS A 26 -19.40 -15.20 8.82
CA CYS A 26 -18.32 -14.84 7.91
C CYS A 26 -18.87 -13.93 6.81
N ALA A 27 -18.23 -12.79 6.59
CA ALA A 27 -18.61 -11.85 5.54
C ALA A 27 -17.37 -11.32 4.80
N ASN A 28 -17.56 -10.94 3.55
CA ASN A 28 -16.51 -10.29 2.78
C ASN A 28 -16.46 -8.79 3.10
N TYR A 29 -15.27 -8.28 3.40
CA TYR A 29 -15.07 -6.91 3.87
C TYR A 29 -15.65 -5.84 2.93
N PRO A 30 -15.29 -5.77 1.62
CA PRO A 30 -15.85 -4.74 0.75
C PRO A 30 -17.36 -4.87 0.49
N LEU A 31 -17.93 -6.08 0.49
CA LEU A 31 -19.38 -6.25 0.41
C LEU A 31 -20.10 -5.77 1.67
N PHE A 32 -19.49 -6.02 2.84
CA PHE A 32 -20.02 -5.58 4.12
C PHE A 32 -20.04 -4.05 4.24
N ASP A 33 -18.99 -3.37 3.76
CA ASP A 33 -18.98 -1.90 3.70
C ASP A 33 -20.12 -1.33 2.84
N GLN A 34 -20.36 -1.94 1.68
CA GLN A 34 -21.45 -1.53 0.81
C GLN A 34 -22.82 -1.75 1.47
N ALA A 35 -22.98 -2.83 2.23
CA ALA A 35 -24.20 -3.11 2.97
C ALA A 35 -24.46 -2.06 4.07
N ILE A 36 -23.44 -1.75 4.89
CA ILE A 36 -23.55 -0.73 5.95
C ILE A 36 -23.92 0.64 5.37
N ASN A 37 -23.35 1.02 4.23
CA ASN A 37 -23.65 2.30 3.58
C ASN A 37 -25.10 2.43 3.07
N ARG A 38 -25.82 1.32 2.87
CA ARG A 38 -27.19 1.31 2.34
C ARG A 38 -28.25 1.21 3.43
N ILE A 39 -27.90 0.62 4.57
CA ILE A 39 -28.86 0.37 5.65
C ILE A 39 -29.00 1.64 6.50
N HIS A 40 -30.23 2.12 6.63
CA HIS A 40 -30.53 3.24 7.52
C HIS A 40 -30.32 2.83 8.99
N PRO A 41 -29.67 3.65 9.84
CA PRO A 41 -29.40 3.32 11.25
C PRO A 41 -30.64 2.89 12.05
N SER A 42 -31.81 3.49 11.77
CA SER A 42 -33.07 3.13 12.42
C SER A 42 -33.50 1.69 12.17
N LYS A 43 -33.22 1.13 10.97
CA LYS A 43 -33.50 -0.27 10.66
C LYS A 43 -32.53 -1.20 11.38
N GLN A 44 -31.25 -0.85 11.41
CA GLN A 44 -30.23 -1.66 12.08
C GLN A 44 -30.52 -1.84 13.57
N LYS A 45 -30.99 -0.78 14.25
CA LYS A 45 -31.38 -0.82 15.66
C LYS A 45 -32.52 -1.81 15.96
N GLN A 46 -33.35 -2.15 14.97
CA GLN A 46 -34.45 -3.12 15.12
C GLN A 46 -33.97 -4.57 15.03
N ILE A 47 -32.73 -4.81 14.60
CA ILE A 47 -32.18 -6.15 14.37
C ILE A 47 -31.17 -6.46 15.49
N PRO A 48 -31.52 -7.31 16.48
CA PRO A 48 -30.60 -7.67 17.57
C PRO A 48 -29.57 -8.71 17.12
N LEU A 49 -28.29 -8.47 17.40
CA LEU A 49 -27.19 -9.39 17.05
C LEU A 49 -26.47 -9.96 18.30
N GLN A 50 -27.13 -9.94 19.46
CA GLN A 50 -26.57 -10.39 20.75
C GLN A 50 -26.08 -11.84 20.78
N ASN A 51 -26.62 -12.71 19.91
CA ASN A 51 -26.20 -14.11 19.82
C ASN A 51 -24.92 -14.30 18.99
N THR A 52 -24.51 -13.29 18.22
CA THR A 52 -23.30 -13.35 17.40
C THR A 52 -22.09 -13.05 18.25
N GLN A 53 -21.26 -14.07 18.48
CA GLN A 53 -20.04 -13.98 19.28
C GLN A 53 -18.80 -13.68 18.43
N ASN A 54 -18.83 -14.04 17.15
CA ASN A 54 -17.70 -13.89 16.26
C ASN A 54 -18.13 -13.49 14.84
N LEU A 55 -17.81 -12.26 14.45
CA LEU A 55 -18.01 -11.75 13.11
C LEU A 55 -16.64 -11.69 12.39
N MET A 56 -16.42 -12.62 11.47
CA MET A 56 -15.20 -12.73 10.67
C MET A 56 -15.36 -11.98 9.35
N LEU A 57 -14.64 -10.87 9.20
CA LEU A 57 -14.55 -10.10 7.97
C LEU A 57 -13.31 -10.54 7.18
N THR A 58 -13.53 -11.18 6.03
CA THR A 58 -12.43 -11.60 5.14
C THR A 58 -11.91 -10.42 4.34
N VAL A 59 -10.59 -10.22 4.42
CA VAL A 59 -9.87 -9.11 3.80
C VAL A 59 -8.76 -9.68 2.95
N SER A 60 -8.64 -9.19 1.72
CA SER A 60 -7.64 -9.59 0.73
C SER A 60 -6.52 -8.56 0.58
N SER A 61 -6.58 -7.46 1.33
CA SER A 61 -5.65 -6.33 1.25
C SER A 61 -5.57 -5.61 2.60
N ARG A 62 -4.86 -4.48 2.67
CA ARG A 62 -4.72 -3.67 3.88
C ARG A 62 -6.07 -3.30 4.49
N THR A 63 -6.22 -3.54 5.79
CA THR A 63 -7.38 -3.13 6.59
C THR A 63 -7.38 -1.61 6.80
N LYS A 64 -8.54 -0.96 6.64
CA LYS A 64 -8.69 0.48 6.90
C LYS A 64 -9.20 0.73 8.33
N PRO A 65 -8.48 1.48 9.18
CA PRO A 65 -8.93 1.79 10.54
C PRO A 65 -10.30 2.49 10.60
N ARG A 66 -10.51 3.50 9.74
CA ARG A 66 -11.79 4.23 9.64
C ARG A 66 -12.99 3.31 9.37
N PHE A 67 -12.77 2.25 8.61
CA PHE A 67 -13.82 1.29 8.32
C PHE A 67 -14.15 0.42 9.54
N TYR A 68 -13.13 0.01 10.31
CA TYR A 68 -13.35 -0.71 11.57
C TYR A 68 -14.20 0.15 12.52
N GLU A 69 -13.82 1.41 12.74
CA GLU A 69 -14.59 2.35 13.58
C GLU A 69 -16.04 2.51 13.12
N LYS A 70 -16.24 2.69 11.81
CA LYS A 70 -17.56 2.81 11.20
C LYS A 70 -18.40 1.54 11.40
N THR A 71 -17.79 0.38 11.19
CA THR A 71 -18.44 -0.92 11.35
C THR A 71 -18.83 -1.16 12.79
N THR A 72 -17.93 -0.90 13.72
CA THR A 72 -18.16 -1.00 15.15
C THR A 72 -19.29 -0.09 15.60
N ARG A 73 -19.32 1.17 15.16
CA ARG A 73 -20.42 2.12 15.45
C ARG A 73 -21.76 1.67 14.86
N PHE A 74 -21.76 1.05 13.69
CA PHE A 74 -22.98 0.55 13.06
C PHE A 74 -23.53 -0.67 13.79
N LEU A 75 -22.66 -1.63 14.13
CA LEU A 75 -23.05 -2.89 14.77
C LEU A 75 -23.36 -2.74 16.26
N SER A 76 -22.81 -1.72 16.93
CA SER A 76 -23.18 -1.41 18.31
C SER A 76 -24.67 -1.05 18.44
N LEU A 77 -25.31 -0.54 17.37
CA LEU A 77 -26.76 -0.29 17.36
C LEU A 77 -27.59 -1.58 17.50
N SER A 78 -27.02 -2.72 17.10
CA SER A 78 -27.61 -4.05 17.22
C SER A 78 -27.17 -4.81 18.47
N GLY A 79 -26.35 -4.19 19.32
CA GLY A 79 -25.80 -4.80 20.54
C GLY A 79 -24.67 -5.80 20.30
N LEU A 80 -23.94 -5.66 19.19
CA LEU A 80 -22.70 -6.44 18.98
C LEU A 80 -21.51 -5.72 19.62
N GLU A 81 -20.74 -6.45 20.41
CA GLU A 81 -19.52 -5.95 21.06
C GLU A 81 -18.37 -5.73 20.06
N ARG A 82 -17.43 -4.86 20.41
CA ARG A 82 -16.32 -4.48 19.51
C ARG A 82 -15.34 -5.62 19.27
N GLU A 83 -15.15 -6.42 20.31
CA GLU A 83 -14.28 -7.58 20.42
C GLU A 83 -14.78 -8.77 19.60
N ALA A 84 -16.07 -8.79 19.28
CA ALA A 84 -16.66 -9.81 18.40
C ALA A 84 -16.28 -9.60 16.92
N ILE A 85 -15.80 -8.41 16.54
CA ILE A 85 -15.48 -8.05 15.16
C ILE A 85 -14.03 -8.38 14.84
N ASN A 86 -13.83 -9.39 14.01
CA ASN A 86 -12.53 -9.94 13.64
C ASN A 86 -12.24 -9.76 12.16
N THR A 87 -10.98 -9.49 11.83
CA THR A 87 -10.49 -9.48 10.45
C THR A 87 -9.70 -10.76 10.19
N VAL A 88 -9.88 -11.31 9.00
CA VAL A 88 -9.20 -12.52 8.55
C VAL A 88 -8.50 -12.20 7.24
N TYR A 89 -7.18 -12.33 7.20
CA TYR A 89 -6.45 -12.23 5.95
C TYR A 89 -6.64 -13.52 5.15
N SER A 90 -7.25 -13.38 3.98
CA SER A 90 -7.57 -14.49 3.09
C SER A 90 -7.01 -14.21 1.71
N HIS A 91 -6.34 -15.19 1.12
CA HIS A 91 -5.85 -15.17 -0.26
C HIS A 91 -6.60 -16.20 -1.11
N PRO A 92 -6.80 -16.01 -2.43
CA PRO A 92 -7.45 -17.02 -3.29
C PRO A 92 -6.84 -18.43 -3.21
N TRP A 93 -5.55 -18.50 -2.86
CA TRP A 93 -4.77 -19.74 -2.76
C TRP A 93 -4.59 -20.26 -1.32
N ASN A 94 -4.97 -19.48 -0.31
CA ASN A 94 -5.04 -19.91 1.08
C ASN A 94 -6.17 -19.10 1.77
N PRO A 95 -7.29 -19.74 2.14
CA PRO A 95 -8.47 -19.04 2.61
C PRO A 95 -8.31 -18.39 3.99
N MET A 96 -7.32 -18.78 4.80
CA MET A 96 -7.13 -18.28 6.16
C MET A 96 -5.65 -18.26 6.53
N ILE A 97 -4.96 -17.18 6.17
CA ILE A 97 -3.54 -16.99 6.47
C ILE A 97 -3.38 -16.45 7.89
N THR A 98 -4.18 -15.45 8.28
CA THR A 98 -4.21 -14.92 9.65
C THR A 98 -5.62 -14.68 10.13
N THR A 99 -5.85 -14.81 11.44
CA THR A 99 -7.17 -14.61 12.06
C THR A 99 -7.06 -14.10 13.50
N ARG A 100 -8.11 -13.43 13.97
CA ARG A 100 -8.36 -13.10 15.40
C ARG A 100 -9.61 -13.78 15.97
N SER A 101 -10.21 -14.70 15.21
CA SER A 101 -11.46 -15.36 15.58
C SER A 101 -11.42 -15.92 17.01
N TYR A 102 -12.46 -15.62 17.78
CA TYR A 102 -12.64 -16.07 19.17
C TYR A 102 -11.58 -15.60 20.18
N MET A 103 -10.69 -14.69 19.79
CA MET A 103 -9.72 -14.11 20.73
C MET A 103 -10.32 -12.98 21.56
N LEU A 104 -11.47 -12.42 21.13
CA LEU A 104 -12.20 -11.36 21.81
C LEU A 104 -11.31 -10.15 22.13
N ILE A 105 -10.60 -9.69 21.11
CA ILE A 105 -9.71 -8.53 21.17
C ILE A 105 -9.95 -7.59 20.00
N GLU A 106 -9.81 -6.30 20.26
CA GLU A 106 -9.81 -5.30 19.20
C GLU A 106 -8.57 -5.44 18.28
N PRO A 107 -8.63 -4.91 17.04
CA PRO A 107 -7.46 -4.85 16.16
C PRO A 107 -6.32 -4.09 16.83
N ILE A 108 -5.11 -4.64 16.72
CA ILE A 108 -3.92 -4.01 17.27
C ILE A 108 -3.47 -2.91 16.33
N SER A 109 -3.57 -1.69 16.83
CA SER A 109 -3.16 -0.49 16.12
C SER A 109 -1.66 -0.27 16.21
N LEU A 110 -1.04 0.05 15.09
CA LEU A 110 0.35 0.48 14.99
C LEU A 110 0.38 1.78 14.18
N ILE A 111 0.95 2.84 14.76
CA ILE A 111 1.19 4.08 14.02
C ILE A 111 2.60 3.99 13.46
N ALA A 112 2.71 3.85 12.14
CA ALA A 112 3.99 3.79 11.45
C ALA A 112 4.37 5.17 10.92
N ASP A 113 5.65 5.51 11.02
CA ASP A 113 6.20 6.71 10.40
C ASP A 113 6.05 6.64 8.88
N PHE A 114 5.40 7.65 8.31
CA PHE A 114 5.08 7.63 6.90
C PHE A 114 6.31 7.74 6.00
N GLU A 115 7.35 8.46 6.40
CA GLU A 115 8.55 8.65 5.57
C GLU A 115 9.40 7.38 5.52
N TRP A 116 9.60 6.73 6.67
CA TRP A 116 10.35 5.48 6.76
C TRP A 116 9.62 4.34 6.06
N LEU A 117 8.28 4.30 6.15
CA LEU A 117 7.49 3.27 5.49
C LEU A 117 7.67 3.31 3.96
N ARG A 118 7.85 4.50 3.36
CA ARG A 118 8.15 4.65 1.93
C ARG A 118 9.53 4.13 1.54
N GLN A 119 10.47 4.10 2.47
CA GLN A 119 11.79 3.48 2.28
C GLN A 119 11.75 1.96 2.50
N GLY A 120 10.59 1.41 2.88
CA GLY A 120 10.41 0.00 3.19
C GLY A 120 10.77 -0.38 4.62
N ILE A 121 10.90 0.60 5.52
CA ILE A 121 11.27 0.38 6.93
C ILE A 121 10.09 0.77 7.83
N VAL A 122 9.73 -0.11 8.74
CA VAL A 122 8.64 0.06 9.69
C VAL A 122 9.20 0.63 10.98
N ARG A 123 8.95 1.92 11.20
CA ARG A 123 9.27 2.58 12.46
C ARG A 123 7.98 2.94 13.21
N PRO A 124 7.72 2.40 14.40
CA PRO A 124 6.58 2.82 15.20
C PRO A 124 6.80 4.26 15.69
N LEU A 125 5.76 5.07 15.63
CA LEU A 125 5.69 6.39 16.27
C LEU A 125 4.95 6.30 17.59
N SER A 126 5.28 7.23 18.49
CA SER A 126 4.51 7.45 19.71
C SER A 126 3.24 8.24 19.40
N GLN A 127 2.19 8.11 20.23
CA GLN A 127 0.92 8.84 20.07
C GLN A 127 1.04 10.37 20.08
N ALA A 128 2.20 10.92 20.48
CA ALA A 128 2.45 12.35 20.47
C ALA A 128 2.80 12.89 19.06
N ASP A 129 3.25 12.02 18.15
CA ASP A 129 3.77 12.38 16.82
C ASP A 129 2.81 12.00 15.66
N ASP A 130 1.51 11.85 15.97
CA ASP A 130 0.49 11.33 15.04
C ASP A 130 0.37 12.09 13.71
N ALA A 131 0.79 13.36 13.66
CA ALA A 131 0.64 14.22 12.48
C ALA A 131 1.36 13.69 11.23
N SER A 132 2.47 12.98 11.39
CA SER A 132 3.26 12.37 10.31
C SER A 132 3.06 10.85 10.18
N GLY A 133 2.16 10.27 10.97
CA GLY A 133 1.94 8.84 11.03
C GLY A 133 0.89 8.31 10.06
N VAL A 134 0.97 7.00 9.77
CA VAL A 134 -0.11 6.21 9.20
C VAL A 134 -0.55 5.17 10.22
N LEU A 135 -1.83 5.23 10.58
CA LEU A 135 -2.47 4.24 11.44
C LEU A 135 -2.71 2.95 10.66
N LEU A 136 -2.13 1.85 11.15
CA LEU A 136 -2.27 0.51 10.60
C LEU A 136 -2.98 -0.38 11.60
N HIS A 137 -3.90 -1.21 11.13
CA HIS A 137 -4.46 -2.31 11.91
C HIS A 137 -3.84 -3.63 11.48
N ASP A 138 -3.69 -4.55 12.42
CA ASP A 138 -3.27 -5.90 12.10
C ASP A 138 -4.30 -6.60 11.20
N SER A 139 -3.82 -7.56 10.42
CA SER A 139 -4.64 -8.44 9.57
C SER A 139 -4.95 -9.78 10.27
N GLY A 140 -4.49 -9.93 11.52
CA GLY A 140 -4.69 -11.08 12.38
C GLY A 140 -3.39 -11.70 12.88
N ILE A 141 -3.54 -12.76 13.68
CA ILE A 141 -2.42 -13.58 14.15
C ILE A 141 -2.20 -14.76 13.22
N VAL A 142 -0.95 -15.14 13.08
CA VAL A 142 -0.53 -16.35 12.38
C VAL A 142 -0.94 -17.60 13.18
N PRO A 143 -1.80 -18.48 12.63
CA PRO A 143 -2.17 -19.74 13.28
C PRO A 143 -0.96 -20.68 13.43
N THR A 144 -0.96 -21.54 14.43
CA THR A 144 0.15 -22.45 14.74
C THR A 144 0.54 -23.39 13.59
N ASN A 145 -0.41 -23.76 12.72
CA ASN A 145 -0.17 -24.64 11.56
C ASN A 145 0.26 -23.89 10.29
N THR A 146 0.53 -22.59 10.40
CA THR A 146 0.85 -21.73 9.26
C THR A 146 2.18 -21.04 9.54
N MET A 147 3.10 -21.16 8.59
CA MET A 147 4.39 -20.49 8.63
C MET A 147 4.38 -19.34 7.65
N ILE A 148 4.75 -18.14 8.12
CA ILE A 148 4.86 -16.94 7.30
C ILE A 148 6.31 -16.48 7.30
N ALA A 149 6.81 -16.16 6.11
CA ALA A 149 8.10 -15.52 5.91
C ALA A 149 7.90 -14.18 5.19
N ILE A 150 8.64 -13.16 5.62
CA ILE A 150 8.72 -11.87 4.92
C ILE A 150 10.00 -11.89 4.10
N VAL A 151 9.86 -11.84 2.78
CA VAL A 151 10.94 -12.16 1.84
C VAL A 151 11.09 -11.03 0.82
N ASN A 152 12.33 -10.70 0.46
CA ASN A 152 12.57 -9.80 -0.65
C ASN A 152 12.23 -10.53 -1.97
N PRO A 153 11.28 -10.03 -2.78
CA PRO A 153 10.81 -10.73 -3.98
C PRO A 153 11.85 -10.85 -5.09
N GLU A 154 12.94 -10.07 -5.05
CA GLU A 154 14.02 -10.07 -6.04
C GLU A 154 15.18 -10.99 -5.62
N THR A 155 15.64 -10.87 -4.37
CA THR A 155 16.77 -11.67 -3.86
C THR A 155 16.35 -13.02 -3.29
N HIS A 156 15.06 -13.22 -3.01
CA HIS A 156 14.50 -14.39 -2.34
C HIS A 156 15.13 -14.67 -0.95
N THR A 157 15.70 -13.64 -0.31
CA THR A 157 16.24 -13.72 1.05
C THR A 157 15.22 -13.21 2.06
N LEU A 158 15.29 -13.70 3.31
CA LEU A 158 14.48 -13.13 4.40
C LEU A 158 14.77 -11.63 4.56
N CYS A 159 13.71 -10.85 4.73
CA CYS A 159 13.84 -9.46 5.13
C CYS A 159 14.26 -9.37 6.59
N PRO A 160 15.15 -8.43 6.96
CA PRO A 160 15.44 -8.13 8.36
C PRO A 160 14.19 -7.69 9.14
N THR A 161 14.26 -7.76 10.46
CA THR A 161 13.19 -7.25 11.34
C THR A 161 12.88 -5.79 10.99
N HIS A 162 11.59 -5.44 11.01
CA HIS A 162 11.09 -4.11 10.68
C HIS A 162 11.24 -3.69 9.20
N VAL A 163 11.70 -4.57 8.31
CA VAL A 163 11.71 -4.31 6.87
C VAL A 163 10.50 -4.96 6.23
N ILE A 164 9.81 -4.23 5.35
CA ILE A 164 8.67 -4.77 4.61
C ILE A 164 9.18 -5.72 3.51
N GLY A 165 8.37 -6.71 3.16
CA GLY A 165 8.69 -7.63 2.08
C GLY A 165 7.45 -8.33 1.56
N GLU A 166 7.63 -9.21 0.59
CA GLU A 166 6.58 -10.08 0.10
C GLU A 166 6.23 -11.11 1.18
N ILE A 167 4.93 -11.34 1.37
CA ILE A 167 4.41 -12.31 2.33
C ILE A 167 4.41 -13.69 1.66
N TRP A 168 5.20 -14.60 2.20
CA TRP A 168 5.30 -15.98 1.74
C TRP A 168 4.68 -16.91 2.79
N VAL A 169 3.83 -17.84 2.36
CA VAL A 169 3.04 -18.67 3.28
C VAL A 169 3.26 -20.15 3.00
N SER A 170 3.63 -20.89 4.04
CA SER A 170 3.67 -22.36 4.04
C SER A 170 2.65 -22.89 5.03
N SER A 171 1.60 -23.55 4.54
CA SER A 171 0.53 -24.11 5.34
C SER A 171 -0.10 -25.30 4.62
N ASP A 172 -0.63 -26.27 5.37
CA ASP A 172 -1.43 -27.36 4.82
C ASP A 172 -2.71 -26.87 4.12
N SER A 173 -3.14 -25.64 4.42
CA SER A 173 -4.30 -24.98 3.82
C SER A 173 -4.01 -24.36 2.44
N ASN A 174 -2.76 -24.39 1.98
CA ASN A 174 -2.41 -23.91 0.65
C ASN A 174 -3.02 -24.84 -0.42
N VAL A 175 -3.53 -24.26 -1.51
CA VAL A 175 -4.03 -25.02 -2.65
C VAL A 175 -2.89 -25.88 -3.25
N LYS A 176 -3.16 -27.17 -3.48
CA LYS A 176 -2.23 -28.14 -4.05
C LYS A 176 -2.57 -28.43 -5.53
N GLY A 177 -1.56 -28.76 -6.34
CA GLY A 177 -1.76 -29.24 -7.72
C GLY A 177 -1.97 -28.15 -8.79
N VAL A 178 -1.59 -26.90 -8.52
CA VAL A 178 -1.66 -25.81 -9.49
C VAL A 178 -0.40 -25.81 -10.37
N LEU A 179 -0.56 -25.61 -11.68
CA LEU A 179 0.49 -25.67 -12.71
C LEU A 179 1.58 -24.58 -12.62
N HIS A 180 1.56 -23.72 -11.60
CA HIS A 180 2.51 -22.61 -11.42
C HIS A 180 3.56 -22.90 -10.34
N GLN A 181 4.47 -23.85 -10.61
CA GLN A 181 5.49 -24.29 -9.64
C GLN A 181 6.29 -23.12 -9.01
N GLY A 182 6.67 -22.10 -9.78
CA GLY A 182 7.41 -20.94 -9.27
C GLY A 182 6.67 -20.07 -8.24
N GLN A 183 5.33 -20.11 -8.21
CA GLN A 183 4.52 -19.35 -7.25
C GLN A 183 4.22 -20.17 -5.97
N PHE A 184 4.12 -21.49 -6.07
CA PHE A 184 3.67 -22.36 -4.98
C PHE A 184 4.78 -23.20 -4.33
N GLU A 185 5.94 -23.30 -4.98
CA GLU A 185 7.11 -24.05 -4.50
C GLU A 185 8.32 -23.14 -4.31
N ALA A 186 8.08 -21.88 -3.92
CA ALA A 186 9.14 -20.94 -3.66
C ALA A 186 9.94 -21.36 -2.41
N THR A 187 11.25 -21.16 -2.45
CA THR A 187 12.17 -21.48 -1.35
C THR A 187 12.97 -20.26 -1.00
N VAL A 188 13.12 -20.02 0.29
CA VAL A 188 13.87 -18.88 0.81
C VAL A 188 15.36 -19.22 0.78
N GLN A 189 16.16 -18.31 0.21
CA GLN A 189 17.60 -18.48 0.13
C GLN A 189 18.22 -18.48 1.54
N GLY A 190 18.96 -19.53 1.87
CA GLY A 190 19.58 -19.71 3.19
C GLY A 190 18.68 -20.37 4.25
N ALA A 191 17.42 -20.67 3.91
CA ALA A 191 16.53 -21.47 4.76
C ALA A 191 16.51 -22.95 4.35
N ASP A 192 15.77 -23.78 5.09
CA ASP A 192 15.60 -25.19 4.76
C ASP A 192 14.88 -25.36 3.39
N PRO A 193 15.52 -25.94 2.36
CA PRO A 193 14.95 -26.07 1.03
C PRO A 193 13.76 -27.06 0.96
N ARG A 194 13.53 -27.83 2.03
CA ARG A 194 12.38 -28.74 2.17
C ARG A 194 11.09 -27.98 2.41
N ILE A 195 11.15 -26.78 2.99
CA ILE A 195 9.97 -25.95 3.23
C ILE A 195 9.64 -25.19 1.96
N LYS A 196 8.44 -25.42 1.43
CA LYS A 196 7.92 -24.79 0.23
C LYS A 196 6.90 -23.72 0.60
N TYR A 197 7.08 -22.53 0.07
CA TYR A 197 6.20 -21.40 0.30
C TYR A 197 5.39 -21.05 -0.94
N MET A 198 4.17 -20.61 -0.68
CA MET A 198 3.32 -19.95 -1.64
C MET A 198 3.55 -18.43 -1.57
N ARG A 199 3.89 -17.83 -2.71
CA ARG A 199 4.03 -16.39 -2.91
C ARG A 199 2.64 -15.76 -3.03
N THR A 200 2.26 -14.92 -2.08
CA THR A 200 0.97 -14.21 -2.13
C THR A 200 0.98 -13.07 -3.13
N GLY A 201 2.14 -12.46 -3.40
CA GLY A 201 2.24 -11.20 -4.14
C GLY A 201 1.81 -9.97 -3.32
N ASP A 202 1.49 -10.15 -2.04
CA ASP A 202 1.16 -9.07 -1.11
C ASP A 202 2.39 -8.67 -0.28
N VAL A 203 2.48 -7.38 0.04
CA VAL A 203 3.57 -6.77 0.80
C VAL A 203 3.12 -6.54 2.24
N GLY A 204 3.97 -6.90 3.20
CA GLY A 204 3.68 -6.74 4.62
C GLY A 204 4.89 -6.93 5.51
N PHE A 205 4.63 -6.96 6.81
CA PHE A 205 5.61 -7.26 7.83
C PHE A 205 4.97 -8.00 9.01
N LEU A 206 5.80 -8.71 9.78
CA LEU A 206 5.42 -9.33 11.04
C LEU A 206 5.80 -8.41 12.21
N TRP A 207 4.93 -8.34 13.21
CA TRP A 207 5.17 -7.56 14.41
C TRP A 207 4.89 -8.40 15.65
N HIS A 208 5.84 -8.41 16.58
CA HIS A 208 5.69 -9.09 17.86
C HIS A 208 4.80 -8.26 18.78
N VAL A 209 3.76 -8.89 19.32
CA VAL A 209 2.87 -8.26 20.29
C VAL A 209 2.74 -9.17 21.50
N GLN A 210 2.97 -8.59 22.67
CA GLN A 210 2.68 -9.21 23.95
C GLN A 210 1.24 -8.86 24.34
N ARG A 211 0.48 -9.87 24.74
CA ARG A 211 -0.96 -9.71 24.98
C ARG A 211 -1.32 -10.27 26.32
N GLN A 212 -2.13 -9.54 27.07
CA GLN A 212 -2.74 -10.03 28.29
C GLN A 212 -4.21 -10.30 28.02
N THR A 213 -4.60 -11.58 27.95
CA THR A 213 -6.01 -11.94 27.99
C THR A 213 -6.63 -11.54 29.33
N VAL A 214 -7.89 -11.11 29.32
CA VAL A 214 -8.64 -10.58 30.49
C VAL A 214 -8.55 -11.47 31.74
N SER A 215 -8.30 -12.79 31.57
CA SER A 215 -8.20 -13.77 32.66
C SER A 215 -7.04 -14.78 32.49
N GLY A 216 -6.10 -14.54 31.57
CA GLY A 216 -5.11 -15.54 31.15
C GLY A 216 -3.67 -15.04 31.16
N PRO A 217 -2.69 -15.94 30.97
CA PRO A 217 -1.27 -15.59 30.92
C PRO A 217 -0.97 -14.61 29.78
N VAL A 218 0.19 -13.92 29.87
CA VAL A 218 0.66 -13.09 28.77
C VAL A 218 1.05 -14.01 27.61
N GLU A 219 0.30 -13.96 26.51
CA GLU A 219 0.62 -14.70 25.29
C GLU A 219 1.44 -13.80 24.36
N GLU A 220 2.60 -14.30 23.94
CA GLU A 220 3.39 -13.68 22.88
C GLU A 220 2.91 -14.20 21.53
N GLY A 221 2.54 -13.29 20.64
CA GLY A 221 2.08 -13.63 19.29
C GLY A 221 2.71 -12.74 18.23
N GLN A 222 2.81 -13.28 17.01
CA GLN A 222 3.18 -12.49 15.83
C GLN A 222 1.92 -12.09 15.07
N CYS A 223 1.76 -10.78 14.88
CA CYS A 223 0.69 -10.21 14.06
C CYS A 223 1.22 -9.95 12.66
N LEU A 224 0.38 -10.16 11.66
CA LEU A 224 0.68 -9.77 10.28
C LEU A 224 0.06 -8.41 9.97
N TYR A 225 0.84 -7.51 9.39
CA TYR A 225 0.35 -6.27 8.82
C TYR A 225 0.49 -6.32 7.30
N VAL A 226 -0.64 -6.36 6.60
CA VAL A 226 -0.70 -6.29 5.13
C VAL A 226 -0.76 -4.83 4.69
N LEU A 227 0.12 -4.40 3.80
CA LEU A 227 0.19 -3.02 3.31
C LEU A 227 -0.45 -2.84 1.93
N GLY A 228 -0.46 -3.88 1.11
CA GLY A 228 -1.06 -3.88 -0.21
C GLY A 228 -0.43 -4.91 -1.14
N HIS A 229 -0.93 -5.01 -2.36
CA HIS A 229 -0.40 -5.94 -3.35
C HIS A 229 0.82 -5.33 -4.07
N LEU A 230 1.87 -6.11 -4.32
CA LEU A 230 3.15 -5.65 -4.90
C LEU A 230 2.94 -4.94 -6.25
N SER A 231 2.09 -5.49 -7.11
CA SER A 231 1.76 -4.88 -8.41
C SER A 231 0.93 -3.59 -8.33
N GLU A 232 0.51 -3.17 -7.15
CA GLU A 232 -0.27 -1.94 -6.91
C GLU A 232 0.56 -0.86 -6.18
N VAL A 233 1.79 -1.19 -5.78
CA VAL A 233 2.72 -0.22 -5.20
C VAL A 233 3.26 0.66 -6.33
N ILE A 234 3.18 1.97 -6.12
CA ILE A 234 3.69 2.98 -7.04
C ILE A 234 5.10 3.33 -6.61
N MET A 235 6.03 3.35 -7.54
CA MET A 235 7.42 3.70 -7.26
C MET A 235 7.76 5.05 -7.90
N SER A 236 8.18 6.01 -7.08
CA SER A 236 8.58 7.34 -7.55
C SER A 236 9.86 7.78 -6.85
N LYS A 237 10.89 8.15 -7.63
CA LYS A 237 12.21 8.57 -7.11
C LYS A 237 12.85 7.60 -6.10
N GLY A 238 12.61 6.29 -6.26
CA GLY A 238 13.11 5.25 -5.36
C GLY A 238 12.33 5.10 -4.04
N LEU A 239 11.22 5.82 -3.88
CA LEU A 239 10.32 5.69 -2.74
C LEU A 239 9.06 4.90 -3.13
N LEU A 240 8.57 4.10 -2.19
CA LEU A 240 7.37 3.30 -2.31
C LEU A 240 6.15 4.11 -1.87
N HIS A 241 5.13 4.18 -2.71
CA HIS A 241 3.84 4.80 -2.41
C HIS A 241 2.74 3.75 -2.54
N PHE A 242 2.01 3.51 -1.45
CA PHE A 242 0.88 2.58 -1.48
C PHE A 242 -0.33 3.29 -2.09
N ALA A 243 -0.89 2.72 -3.16
CA ALA A 243 -2.05 3.30 -3.84
C ALA A 243 -3.23 3.55 -2.87
N VAL A 244 -3.43 2.68 -1.88
CA VAL A 244 -4.50 2.82 -0.88
C VAL A 244 -4.39 4.13 -0.08
N ASP A 245 -3.19 4.52 0.32
CA ASP A 245 -2.96 5.70 1.16
C ASP A 245 -3.18 7.00 0.36
N VAL A 246 -2.72 6.99 -0.89
CA VAL A 246 -2.91 8.13 -1.80
C VAL A 246 -4.38 8.23 -2.21
N GLU A 247 -5.05 7.12 -2.51
CA GLU A 247 -6.49 7.08 -2.81
C GLU A 247 -7.32 7.61 -1.65
N GLU A 248 -7.02 7.20 -0.41
CA GLU A 248 -7.72 7.68 0.78
C GLU A 248 -7.57 9.19 0.95
N THR A 249 -6.38 9.73 0.67
CA THR A 249 -6.10 11.16 0.76
C THR A 249 -6.93 11.95 -0.24
N VAL A 250 -7.04 11.44 -1.48
CA VAL A 250 -7.88 12.02 -2.53
C VAL A 250 -9.35 11.96 -2.14
N GLU A 251 -9.81 10.83 -1.62
CA GLU A 251 -11.22 10.63 -1.26
C GLU A 251 -11.66 11.52 -0.08
N THR A 252 -10.75 11.87 0.84
CA THR A 252 -11.05 12.81 1.95
C THR A 252 -10.89 14.28 1.60
N CYS A 253 -10.24 14.61 0.48
CA CYS A 253 -9.96 15.99 0.11
C CYS A 253 -11.24 16.79 -0.21
N ASN A 254 -12.23 16.15 -0.85
CA ASN A 254 -13.44 16.84 -1.30
C ASN A 254 -14.69 15.95 -1.21
N ALA A 255 -15.77 16.48 -0.64
CA ALA A 255 -17.07 15.81 -0.53
C ALA A 255 -17.71 15.48 -1.89
N ASN A 256 -17.32 16.16 -2.97
CA ASN A 256 -17.78 15.88 -4.33
C ASN A 256 -17.21 14.57 -4.90
N ILE A 257 -16.19 13.98 -4.28
CA ILE A 257 -15.60 12.71 -4.71
C ILE A 257 -16.41 11.55 -4.13
N TRP A 258 -16.57 10.48 -4.90
CA TRP A 258 -17.15 9.23 -4.40
C TRP A 258 -16.16 8.49 -3.49
N LEU A 259 -16.65 8.01 -2.34
CA LEU A 259 -15.91 7.03 -1.52
C LEU A 259 -15.62 5.78 -2.35
N GLU A 260 -14.40 5.23 -2.24
CA GLU A 260 -13.92 4.13 -3.08
C GLU A 260 -13.99 4.43 -4.59
N GLY A 261 -13.98 5.71 -4.97
CA GLY A 261 -14.11 6.22 -6.33
C GLY A 261 -12.81 6.78 -6.91
N CYS A 262 -11.70 6.69 -6.18
CA CYS A 262 -10.38 7.05 -6.66
C CYS A 262 -9.58 5.81 -7.06
N TYR A 263 -8.87 5.87 -8.18
CA TYR A 263 -7.92 4.86 -8.65
C TYR A 263 -6.63 5.56 -9.03
N ILE A 264 -5.52 5.03 -8.54
CA ILE A 264 -4.21 5.54 -8.91
C ILE A 264 -3.49 4.47 -9.68
N ILE A 265 -2.95 4.87 -10.82
CA ILE A 265 -2.25 4.00 -11.75
C ILE A 265 -0.92 4.66 -12.11
N GLN A 266 0.08 3.81 -12.32
CA GLN A 266 1.38 4.22 -12.83
C GLN A 266 1.55 3.68 -14.25
N VAL A 267 1.93 4.57 -15.16
CA VAL A 267 2.20 4.29 -16.57
C VAL A 267 3.64 4.68 -16.82
N ASP A 268 4.54 3.70 -16.86
CA ASP A 268 5.99 3.94 -16.91
C ASP A 268 6.43 4.85 -15.74
N LEU A 269 6.72 6.12 -16.04
CA LEU A 269 7.09 7.15 -15.06
C LEU A 269 5.97 8.14 -14.75
N GLU A 270 4.85 8.09 -15.48
CA GLU A 270 3.71 8.98 -15.28
C GLU A 270 2.75 8.43 -14.23
N ILE A 271 2.39 9.27 -13.27
CA ILE A 271 1.42 8.96 -12.23
C ILE A 271 0.07 9.56 -12.63
N VAL A 272 -0.90 8.69 -12.86
CA VAL A 272 -2.25 9.09 -13.30
C VAL A 272 -3.26 8.79 -12.20
N VAL A 273 -4.04 9.80 -11.85
CA VAL A 273 -5.11 9.70 -10.85
C VAL A 273 -6.45 9.76 -11.57
N VAL A 274 -7.24 8.68 -11.46
CA VAL A 274 -8.57 8.57 -12.03
C VAL A 274 -9.60 8.71 -10.91
N VAL A 275 -10.48 9.71 -10.99
CA VAL A 275 -11.42 10.04 -9.92
C VAL A 275 -12.86 10.09 -10.43
N ALA A 276 -13.77 9.45 -9.71
CA ALA A 276 -15.21 9.60 -9.91
C ALA A 276 -15.79 10.72 -9.03
N VAL A 277 -16.48 11.66 -9.68
CA VAL A 277 -17.18 12.78 -9.02
C VAL A 277 -18.69 12.55 -8.95
N LYS A 278 -19.35 13.20 -7.99
CA LYS A 278 -20.81 13.17 -7.79
C LYS A 278 -21.53 14.19 -8.66
N SER A 279 -21.03 15.42 -8.67
CA SER A 279 -21.50 16.51 -9.53
C SER A 279 -20.41 16.95 -10.50
N ASN A 280 -20.82 17.24 -11.74
CA ASN A 280 -19.93 17.75 -12.78
C ASN A 280 -19.62 19.25 -12.61
N ASP A 281 -20.50 20.01 -11.95
CA ASP A 281 -20.41 21.48 -11.88
C ASP A 281 -19.13 21.96 -11.17
N SER A 282 -18.62 21.18 -10.22
CA SER A 282 -17.39 21.46 -9.46
C SER A 282 -16.26 20.47 -9.74
N ALA A 283 -16.34 19.73 -10.85
CA ALA A 283 -15.34 18.73 -11.21
C ALA A 283 -13.95 19.35 -11.44
N ILE A 284 -13.88 20.42 -12.23
CA ILE A 284 -12.61 21.08 -12.61
C ILE A 284 -11.94 21.72 -11.39
N SER A 285 -12.71 22.36 -10.50
CA SER A 285 -12.19 22.96 -9.27
C SER A 285 -11.63 21.94 -8.28
N THR A 286 -12.00 20.66 -8.42
CA THR A 286 -11.51 19.59 -7.55
C THR A 286 -10.07 19.18 -7.89
N ILE A 287 -9.61 19.41 -9.13
CA ILE A 287 -8.28 19.01 -9.61
C ILE A 287 -7.13 19.65 -8.82
N PRO A 288 -7.05 20.99 -8.66
CA PRO A 288 -5.95 21.59 -7.88
C PRO A 288 -5.95 21.14 -6.42
N LEU A 289 -7.13 20.90 -5.83
CA LEU A 289 -7.26 20.38 -4.46
C LEU A 289 -6.66 18.97 -4.35
N ILE A 290 -6.96 18.09 -5.30
CA ILE A 290 -6.40 16.73 -5.38
C ILE A 290 -4.86 16.79 -5.47
N VAL A 291 -4.34 17.63 -6.37
CA VAL A 291 -2.90 17.75 -6.60
C VAL A 291 -2.20 18.30 -5.35
N SER A 292 -2.75 19.34 -4.71
CA SER A 292 -2.19 19.90 -3.47
C SER A 292 -2.21 18.88 -2.34
N ALA A 293 -3.32 18.18 -2.12
CA ALA A 293 -3.45 17.19 -1.06
C ALA A 293 -2.49 16.01 -1.22
N ILE A 294 -2.28 15.54 -2.45
CA ILE A 294 -1.31 14.48 -2.73
C ILE A 294 0.11 15.00 -2.52
N LEU A 295 0.42 16.22 -2.99
CA LEU A 295 1.76 16.79 -2.82
C LEU A 295 2.11 17.01 -1.35
N GLU A 296 1.21 17.60 -0.57
CA GLU A 296 1.43 17.92 0.85
C GLU A 296 1.61 16.66 1.70
N ARG A 297 0.72 15.66 1.53
CA ARG A 297 0.77 14.45 2.35
C ARG A 297 1.76 13.40 1.84
N HIS A 298 1.85 13.23 0.52
CA HIS A 298 2.63 12.15 -0.09
C HIS A 298 3.96 12.60 -0.68
N ALA A 299 4.26 13.89 -0.71
CA ALA A 299 5.42 14.44 -1.44
C ALA A 299 5.51 13.91 -2.89
N LEU A 300 4.35 13.60 -3.48
CA LEU A 300 4.22 12.91 -4.76
C LEU A 300 3.64 13.87 -5.80
N LEU A 301 4.31 13.99 -6.94
CA LEU A 301 3.85 14.84 -8.04
C LEU A 301 3.04 14.01 -9.04
N VAL A 302 1.75 14.30 -9.14
CA VAL A 302 0.83 13.71 -10.11
C VAL A 302 1.04 14.32 -11.49
N ASP A 303 1.04 13.48 -12.53
CA ASP A 303 1.22 13.89 -13.92
C ASP A 303 -0.11 14.23 -14.60
N THR A 304 -1.11 13.36 -14.42
CA THR A 304 -2.41 13.51 -15.08
C THR A 304 -3.53 13.20 -14.10
N VAL A 305 -4.57 14.04 -14.09
CA VAL A 305 -5.81 13.80 -13.36
C VAL A 305 -6.94 13.60 -14.38
N VAL A 306 -7.60 12.46 -14.29
CA VAL A 306 -8.72 12.07 -15.16
C VAL A 306 -9.98 12.00 -14.32
N ILE A 307 -10.99 12.77 -14.71
CA ILE A 307 -12.31 12.75 -14.08
C ILE A 307 -13.24 11.87 -14.91
N VAL A 308 -13.88 10.91 -14.27
CA VAL A 308 -14.81 9.95 -14.89
C VAL A 308 -16.15 9.92 -14.16
N SER A 309 -17.17 9.35 -14.79
CA SER A 309 -18.38 8.95 -14.07
C SER A 309 -18.15 7.67 -13.27
N LYS A 310 -18.94 7.47 -12.22
CA LYS A 310 -18.83 6.29 -11.34
C LYS A 310 -18.98 4.96 -12.08
N ASP A 311 -19.82 4.90 -13.11
CA ASP A 311 -20.15 3.67 -13.83
C ASP A 311 -18.99 3.12 -14.68
N GLN A 312 -18.00 3.97 -14.98
CA GLN A 312 -16.82 3.60 -15.77
C GLN A 312 -15.74 2.90 -14.94
N LEU A 313 -15.85 2.91 -13.59
CA LEU A 313 -14.83 2.35 -12.71
C LEU A 313 -15.12 0.87 -12.41
N PRO A 314 -14.37 -0.08 -13.00
CA PRO A 314 -14.60 -1.50 -12.80
C PRO A 314 -14.25 -1.92 -11.36
N LYS A 315 -15.23 -2.49 -10.66
CA LYS A 315 -15.03 -3.21 -9.40
C LYS A 315 -15.22 -4.69 -9.61
N LYS A 316 -14.47 -5.51 -8.87
CA LYS A 316 -14.73 -6.96 -8.80
C LYS A 316 -16.12 -7.18 -8.18
N HIS A 317 -16.64 -8.38 -8.37
CA HIS A 317 -17.93 -8.75 -7.80
C HIS A 317 -17.96 -8.74 -6.26
N ASN A 318 -16.80 -8.87 -5.62
CA ASN A 318 -16.62 -8.72 -4.17
C ASN A 318 -16.42 -7.25 -3.74
N GLY A 319 -16.42 -6.30 -4.67
CA GLY A 319 -16.25 -4.87 -4.39
C GLY A 319 -14.81 -4.37 -4.41
N GLU A 320 -13.81 -5.24 -4.59
CA GLU A 320 -12.41 -4.82 -4.72
C GLU A 320 -12.18 -3.99 -6.00
N LYS A 321 -11.31 -2.99 -5.88
CA LYS A 321 -10.87 -2.15 -6.99
C LYS A 321 -10.11 -2.99 -8.03
N ARG A 322 -10.39 -2.83 -9.33
CA ARG A 322 -9.63 -3.49 -10.42
C ARG A 322 -8.66 -2.53 -11.10
N ARG A 323 -7.61 -2.13 -10.39
CA ARG A 323 -6.60 -1.16 -10.90
C ARG A 323 -5.97 -1.59 -12.22
N LYS A 324 -5.61 -2.87 -12.38
CA LYS A 324 -5.08 -3.42 -13.65
C LYS A 324 -6.03 -3.27 -14.83
N GLN A 325 -7.35 -3.36 -14.58
CA GLN A 325 -8.35 -3.15 -15.63
C GLN A 325 -8.50 -1.67 -15.97
N VAL A 326 -8.46 -0.78 -14.98
CA VAL A 326 -8.44 0.67 -15.22
C VAL A 326 -7.19 1.08 -15.99
N LEU A 327 -6.02 0.53 -15.64
CA LEU A 327 -4.77 0.75 -16.36
C LEU A 327 -4.89 0.31 -17.83
N SER A 328 -5.45 -0.88 -18.10
CA SER A 328 -5.62 -1.34 -19.48
C SER A 328 -6.63 -0.52 -20.27
N MET A 329 -7.73 -0.09 -19.64
CA MET A 329 -8.71 0.81 -20.24
C MET A 329 -8.10 2.20 -20.53
N TYR A 330 -7.24 2.69 -19.65
CA TYR A 330 -6.49 3.94 -19.86
C TYR A 330 -5.52 3.81 -21.05
N MET A 331 -4.72 2.72 -21.11
CA MET A 331 -3.81 2.45 -22.24
C MET A 331 -4.55 2.37 -23.58
N LYS A 332 -5.71 1.71 -23.59
CA LYS A 332 -6.52 1.52 -24.79
C LYS A 332 -7.40 2.73 -25.14
N LYS A 333 -7.40 3.78 -24.30
CA LYS A 333 -8.26 4.97 -24.43
C LYS A 333 -9.76 4.64 -24.45
N GLU A 334 -10.15 3.59 -23.71
CA GLU A 334 -11.54 3.15 -23.56
C GLU A 334 -12.28 3.87 -22.41
N LEU A 335 -11.55 4.58 -21.54
CA LEU A 335 -12.14 5.36 -20.45
C LEU A 335 -12.85 6.61 -20.99
N ALA A 336 -14.17 6.68 -20.80
CA ALA A 336 -14.96 7.88 -21.08
C ALA A 336 -14.67 8.98 -20.04
N ALA A 337 -13.60 9.73 -20.26
CA ALA A 337 -13.20 10.85 -19.41
C ALA A 337 -14.12 12.06 -19.64
N MET A 338 -14.65 12.61 -18.55
CA MET A 338 -15.38 13.89 -18.56
C MET A 338 -14.41 15.06 -18.68
N HIS A 339 -13.28 14.97 -17.99
CA HIS A 339 -12.22 15.96 -18.03
C HIS A 339 -10.86 15.28 -17.84
N VAL A 340 -9.85 15.77 -18.56
CA VAL A 340 -8.46 15.33 -18.42
C VAL A 340 -7.61 16.57 -18.24
N SER A 341 -6.88 16.63 -17.13
CA SER A 341 -5.94 17.70 -16.86
C SER A 341 -4.55 17.11 -16.71
N ARG A 342 -3.62 17.58 -17.56
CA ARG A 342 -2.19 17.24 -17.47
C ARG A 342 -1.50 18.33 -16.66
N ILE A 343 -0.91 17.94 -15.53
CA ILE A 343 -0.28 18.84 -14.56
C ILE A 343 1.20 19.03 -14.91
N LYS A 344 1.92 17.92 -15.14
CA LYS A 344 3.26 17.98 -15.73
C LYS A 344 3.10 18.22 -17.23
N ASN A 345 3.01 19.49 -17.60
CA ASN A 345 3.38 19.88 -18.94
C ASN A 345 4.86 19.50 -19.09
N GLN A 346 5.15 18.54 -19.96
CA GLN A 346 6.40 18.53 -20.69
C GLN A 346 6.42 19.83 -21.52
N HIS A 347 6.62 20.97 -20.86
CA HIS A 347 6.85 22.20 -21.57
C HIS A 347 8.11 21.93 -22.38
N GLN A 348 8.01 22.10 -23.71
CA GLN A 348 9.19 22.46 -24.47
C GLN A 348 9.94 23.52 -23.67
N PRO A 349 11.27 23.42 -23.53
CA PRO A 349 12.04 24.39 -22.77
C PRO A 349 11.63 25.78 -23.21
N ILE A 350 11.09 26.57 -22.28
CA ILE A 350 10.78 27.97 -22.55
C ILE A 350 12.13 28.62 -22.78
N HIS A 351 12.42 28.94 -24.04
CA HIS A 351 13.55 29.78 -24.39
C HIS A 351 13.26 31.18 -23.86
N LEU A 352 13.59 31.41 -22.58
CA LEU A 352 13.59 32.73 -22.00
C LEU A 352 14.69 33.54 -22.70
N PRO A 353 14.42 34.79 -23.11
CA PRO A 353 15.45 35.66 -23.64
C PRO A 353 16.56 35.78 -22.60
N GLN A 354 17.80 35.53 -23.02
CA GLN A 354 18.96 35.77 -22.17
C GLN A 354 19.01 37.25 -21.84
N TRP A 355 19.18 37.57 -20.56
CA TRP A 355 19.27 38.95 -20.10
C TRP A 355 20.57 39.56 -20.64
N HIS A 356 20.48 40.37 -21.69
CA HIS A 356 21.61 41.14 -22.19
C HIS A 356 21.71 42.44 -21.38
N HIS A 357 22.79 42.59 -20.61
CA HIS A 357 23.19 43.88 -20.07
C HIS A 357 23.51 44.81 -21.25
N HIS A 358 22.66 45.81 -21.50
CA HIS A 358 23.08 47.01 -22.21
C HIS A 358 23.93 47.85 -21.25
N LEU A 359 25.22 47.52 -21.17
CA LEU A 359 26.23 48.48 -20.79
C LEU A 359 26.58 49.26 -22.04
N GLN A 360 25.98 50.45 -22.14
CA GLN A 360 26.42 51.49 -23.06
C GLN A 360 27.53 52.25 -22.34
N GLU A 361 28.78 51.96 -22.66
CA GLU A 361 29.85 52.96 -22.63
C GLU A 361 31.00 52.51 -23.55
N ASP A 362 31.57 53.52 -24.18
CA ASP A 362 32.34 53.50 -25.41
C ASP A 362 33.68 52.74 -25.34
N THR A 363 34.11 52.30 -26.53
CA THR A 363 35.50 52.02 -26.94
C THR A 363 36.25 50.85 -26.27
N ALA A 364 36.30 49.70 -26.96
CA ALA A 364 37.52 49.16 -27.59
C ALA A 364 37.36 47.68 -27.96
N SER A 365 37.17 47.46 -29.27
CA SER A 365 37.66 46.33 -30.08
C SER A 365 37.72 44.90 -29.50
N VAL A 366 36.67 44.14 -29.82
CA VAL A 366 36.66 42.87 -30.58
C VAL A 366 37.69 41.80 -30.21
N ILE A 367 37.23 40.67 -29.64
CA ILE A 367 37.26 39.37 -30.33
C ILE A 367 35.94 38.62 -30.08
N SER A 368 35.23 38.38 -31.17
CA SER A 368 34.01 37.61 -31.33
C SER A 368 34.20 36.12 -31.01
N PHE A 369 33.22 35.54 -30.31
CA PHE A 369 32.97 34.10 -30.40
C PHE A 369 32.32 33.79 -31.75
N THR A 370 33.07 33.17 -32.65
CA THR A 370 32.48 32.39 -33.75
C THR A 370 32.41 30.93 -33.30
N THR A 371 31.18 30.48 -33.08
CA THR A 371 30.81 29.07 -33.17
C THR A 371 31.19 28.55 -34.56
N ASN A 372 31.98 27.49 -34.63
CA ASN A 372 31.86 26.56 -35.74
C ASN A 372 31.52 25.19 -35.16
N LEU A 373 30.44 24.66 -35.71
CA LEU A 373 30.01 23.28 -35.59
C LEU A 373 31.21 22.34 -35.85
N ASP A 374 31.26 21.21 -35.17
CA ASP A 374 30.97 19.96 -35.87
C ASP A 374 30.86 18.78 -34.91
N ALA A 375 29.92 17.92 -35.25
CA ALA A 375 29.69 16.63 -34.66
C ALA A 375 30.86 15.70 -35.02
N GLU A 376 31.62 15.26 -34.02
CA GLU A 376 32.25 13.93 -33.99
C GLU A 376 32.97 13.72 -32.65
N ALA A 377 33.25 12.45 -32.35
CA ALA A 377 33.95 11.95 -31.17
C ALA A 377 33.10 11.78 -29.90
N ALA A 378 32.36 10.66 -29.94
CA ALA A 378 32.31 9.75 -28.82
C ALA A 378 33.70 9.48 -28.22
N SER A 379 33.68 9.11 -26.93
CA SER A 379 34.71 8.43 -26.15
C SER A 379 35.64 9.28 -25.29
N VAL A 380 35.90 8.73 -24.10
CA VAL A 380 36.94 9.06 -23.11
C VAL A 380 36.53 10.05 -22.00
N TYR A 381 35.66 9.58 -21.10
CA TYR A 381 35.79 9.93 -19.68
C TYR A 381 36.81 8.97 -19.04
N LYS A 382 38.03 9.46 -18.77
CA LYS A 382 38.98 8.88 -17.81
C LYS A 382 39.05 9.84 -16.61
N PRO A 383 38.92 9.37 -15.36
CA PRO A 383 39.03 10.24 -14.20
C PRO A 383 40.51 10.59 -13.92
N LEU A 384 40.77 11.88 -13.71
CA LEU A 384 42.05 12.43 -13.28
C LEU A 384 42.31 12.10 -11.81
N VAL A 385 43.36 11.32 -11.56
CA VAL A 385 44.04 11.16 -10.27
C VAL A 385 44.95 12.38 -10.06
N PRO A 386 45.02 13.00 -8.88
CA PRO A 386 46.07 13.96 -8.58
C PRO A 386 47.33 13.23 -8.09
N ALA A 387 48.47 13.53 -8.72
CA ALA A 387 49.80 13.08 -8.30
C ALA A 387 50.68 14.29 -7.95
N ALA A 388 51.22 14.31 -6.73
CA ALA A 388 52.48 14.93 -6.32
C ALA A 388 52.77 14.46 -4.88
N SER A 389 53.96 14.13 -4.42
CA SER A 389 55.28 13.92 -5.02
C SER A 389 56.17 13.29 -3.93
N THR A 390 56.79 12.18 -4.25
CA THR A 390 58.12 11.69 -3.81
C THR A 390 58.80 12.24 -2.54
N ARG A 391 59.08 11.35 -1.60
CA ARG A 391 60.41 11.25 -0.95
C ARG A 391 60.74 9.80 -0.61
N SER A 392 61.87 9.32 -1.13
CA SER A 392 62.40 7.97 -0.92
C SER A 392 63.28 7.90 0.33
N ARG A 393 63.30 6.73 0.98
CA ARG A 393 64.53 5.99 1.32
C ARG A 393 64.22 4.59 1.86
N ASN A 394 64.95 3.62 1.31
CA ASN A 394 65.14 2.23 1.76
C ASN A 394 65.52 2.18 3.26
N SER A 395 65.42 1.09 4.03
CA SER A 395 65.76 -0.31 3.74
C SER A 395 65.45 -1.21 4.96
N ASN A 396 65.15 -2.48 4.69
CA ASN A 396 65.56 -3.72 5.41
C ASN A 396 65.09 -4.07 6.84
N GLY A 397 64.72 -5.36 6.97
CA GLY A 397 64.71 -6.19 8.20
C GLY A 397 63.39 -6.10 8.97
N GLY A 398 62.71 -7.16 9.40
CA GLY A 398 63.01 -8.58 9.52
C GLY A 398 62.06 -9.17 10.59
N GLU A 399 61.44 -10.31 10.27
CA GLU A 399 60.98 -11.43 11.16
C GLU A 399 60.14 -11.25 12.45
N SER A 400 59.45 -12.37 12.75
CA SER A 400 58.71 -12.80 13.98
C SER A 400 57.24 -12.35 14.06
N ILE A 401 56.22 -13.20 13.94
CA ILE A 401 55.82 -14.45 14.66
C ILE A 401 55.58 -14.21 16.16
N THR A 402 54.31 -14.23 16.56
CA THR A 402 53.65 -14.90 17.71
C THR A 402 52.21 -14.34 17.78
N GLY A 403 51.10 -15.03 18.01
CA GLY A 403 50.85 -16.26 18.76
C GLY A 403 49.78 -15.97 19.84
N HIS A 404 48.59 -16.58 19.68
CA HIS A 404 47.53 -16.93 20.65
C HIS A 404 47.36 -16.24 22.02
N SER A 405 46.09 -15.92 22.36
CA SER A 405 45.31 -16.43 23.53
C SER A 405 43.91 -15.76 23.52
N VAL A 406 42.77 -16.45 23.38
CA VAL A 406 42.02 -17.22 24.39
C VAL A 406 41.98 -16.55 25.77
N VAL A 407 40.85 -15.91 26.10
CA VAL A 407 39.93 -16.26 27.21
C VAL A 407 38.51 -15.98 26.74
#